data_AF-A0A352DQA7-F1
#
_entry.id   AF-A0A352DQA7-F1
#
_cell.length_a   1.000
_cell.length_b   1.000
_cell.length_c   1.000
_cell.angle_alpha   90.00
_cell.angle_beta   90.00
_cell.angle_gamma   90.00
#
_symmetry.space_group_name_H-M   'P 1'
#
loop_
_entity.id
_entity.type
_entity.pdbx_description
1 polymer ?
#
loop_
_entity_poly.entity_id
_entity_poly.type
_entity_poly.pdbx_seq_one_letter_code
_entity_poly.pdbx_strand_id
1 'polypeptide(L)'
;MDKKILYRIYSGAFIAVCLVPTVCMPFFKADPSKEKRQLAAAPEIHTEDGKLNEDFFKQFEDWFSEHFAFRQKLVTADGRIKTAAALTSPNSDVIAGKDGWLYYGETANDYLRTDVLDSHETGNILRNLELMKEYCDSRGAKFVFTVCPNKNTLYPEHMPFNYVPADRSSNLETLTGALADSGYFCDMKETILSAGSNIPLYHLTDTHWNNMGAYVGYKGLMKSMGRDSIECGGWTSRNDRLGDLAAMIYPAEDAKDRQVYTDYPFTY
;
A
#
# COMPACT_ATOMS: atom_id res chain seq x y z
N MET A 1 -34.01 38.17 -14.01
CA MET A 1 -34.51 36.81 -13.72
C MET A 1 -34.83 36.73 -12.24
N ASP A 2 -36.02 36.25 -11.86
CA ASP A 2 -36.41 36.10 -10.44
C ASP A 2 -35.43 35.15 -9.74
N LYS A 3 -34.93 35.53 -8.55
CA LYS A 3 -34.01 34.69 -7.75
C LYS A 3 -34.59 33.31 -7.49
N LYS A 4 -35.93 33.19 -7.34
CA LYS A 4 -36.62 31.90 -7.18
C LYS A 4 -36.49 31.01 -8.41
N ILE A 5 -36.52 31.59 -9.61
CA ILE A 5 -36.33 30.87 -10.87
C ILE A 5 -34.87 30.43 -10.99
N LEU A 6 -33.93 31.30 -10.63
CA LEU A 6 -32.50 30.95 -10.61
C LEU A 6 -32.20 29.78 -9.66
N TYR A 7 -32.74 29.78 -8.44
CA TYR A 7 -32.55 28.68 -7.50
C TYR A 7 -33.13 27.36 -8.01
N ARG A 8 -34.31 27.38 -8.63
CA ARG A 8 -34.91 26.18 -9.22
C ARG A 8 -34.09 25.62 -10.37
N ILE A 9 -33.58 26.49 -11.25
CA ILE A 9 -32.69 26.09 -12.35
C ILE A 9 -31.41 25.48 -11.78
N TYR A 10 -30.79 26.13 -10.80
CA TYR A 10 -29.59 25.62 -10.14
C TYR A 10 -29.81 24.25 -9.50
N SER A 11 -30.85 24.09 -8.68
CA SER A 11 -31.18 22.82 -8.03
C SER A 11 -31.49 21.72 -9.06
N GLY A 12 -32.25 22.05 -10.11
CA GLY A 12 -32.53 21.11 -11.20
C GLY A 12 -31.27 20.68 -11.93
N ALA A 13 -30.38 21.61 -12.25
CA ALA A 13 -29.09 21.32 -12.89
C ALA A 13 -28.19 20.47 -11.99
N PHE A 14 -28.12 20.78 -10.70
CA PHE A 14 -27.33 20.01 -9.73
C PHE A 14 -27.82 18.56 -9.63
N ILE A 15 -29.13 18.37 -9.47
CA ILE A 15 -29.74 17.02 -9.43
C ILE A 15 -29.47 16.30 -10.75
N ALA A 16 -29.63 16.97 -11.89
CA ALA A 16 -29.36 16.36 -13.20
C ALA A 16 -27.92 15.87 -13.31
N VAL A 17 -26.94 16.66 -12.86
CA VAL A 17 -25.52 16.27 -12.83
C VAL A 17 -25.29 15.06 -11.92
N CYS A 18 -25.88 15.05 -10.72
CA CYS A 18 -25.77 13.91 -9.80
C CYS A 18 -26.38 12.61 -10.35
N LEU A 19 -27.38 12.70 -11.23
CA LEU A 19 -28.02 11.54 -11.85
C LEU A 19 -27.25 10.99 -13.06
N VAL A 20 -26.31 11.74 -13.64
CA VAL A 20 -25.54 11.32 -14.83
C VAL A 20 -24.86 9.97 -14.64
N PRO A 21 -24.10 9.69 -13.55
CA PRO A 21 -23.43 8.40 -13.37
C PRO A 21 -24.40 7.21 -13.34
N THR A 22 -25.60 7.40 -12.77
CA THR A 22 -26.64 6.37 -12.69
C THR A 22 -27.32 6.13 -14.04
N VAL A 23 -27.73 7.20 -14.73
CA VAL A 23 -28.41 7.11 -16.03
C VAL A 23 -27.48 6.56 -17.11
N CYS A 24 -26.18 6.84 -17.02
CA CYS A 24 -25.18 6.36 -17.97
C CYS A 24 -24.68 4.93 -17.70
N MET A 25 -25.03 4.33 -16.56
CA MET A 25 -24.55 2.99 -16.15
C MET A 25 -24.82 1.88 -17.21
N PRO A 26 -25.97 1.84 -17.93
CA PRO A 26 -26.19 0.85 -18.98
C PRO A 26 -25.26 0.97 -20.19
N PHE A 27 -24.71 2.17 -20.42
CA PHE A 27 -23.89 2.49 -21.60
C PHE A 27 -22.38 2.45 -21.31
N PHE A 28 -21.98 2.68 -20.05
CA PHE A 28 -20.60 2.73 -19.62
C PHE A 28 -20.38 1.79 -18.44
N LYS A 29 -19.80 0.62 -18.71
CA LYS A 29 -19.43 -0.34 -17.67
C LYS A 29 -18.21 0.16 -16.91
N ALA A 30 -18.21 -0.01 -15.58
CA ALA A 30 -16.99 0.06 -14.79
C ALA A 30 -16.03 -1.05 -15.27
N ASP A 31 -14.73 -0.74 -15.37
CA ASP A 31 -13.70 -1.72 -15.69
C ASP A 31 -13.01 -2.18 -14.39
N PRO A 32 -13.35 -3.37 -13.87
CA PRO A 32 -12.76 -3.87 -12.62
C PRO A 32 -11.31 -4.32 -12.77
N SER A 33 -10.81 -4.51 -14.00
CA SER A 33 -9.48 -5.08 -14.24
C SER A 33 -8.35 -4.21 -13.67
N LYS A 34 -8.57 -2.90 -13.58
CA LYS A 34 -7.59 -1.94 -13.04
C LYS A 34 -7.52 -1.90 -11.52
N GLU A 35 -8.61 -2.27 -10.83
CA GLU A 35 -8.70 -2.20 -9.36
C GLU A 35 -8.32 -3.52 -8.67
N LYS A 36 -8.10 -4.61 -9.41
CA LYS A 36 -7.78 -5.96 -8.88
C LYS A 36 -8.69 -6.41 -7.72
N ARG A 37 -9.96 -6.00 -7.75
CA ARG A 37 -10.99 -6.32 -6.75
C ARG A 37 -12.08 -7.19 -7.35
N GLN A 38 -12.70 -8.02 -6.52
CA GLN A 38 -13.98 -8.65 -6.85
C GLN A 38 -15.08 -7.63 -6.62
N LEU A 39 -15.92 -7.42 -7.63
CA LEU A 39 -17.06 -6.52 -7.50
C LEU A 39 -18.16 -7.17 -6.66
N ALA A 40 -18.82 -6.39 -5.82
CA ALA A 40 -20.03 -6.75 -5.11
C ALA A 40 -21.10 -7.24 -6.09
N ALA A 41 -21.81 -8.30 -5.69
CA ALA A 41 -22.98 -8.77 -6.43
C ALA A 41 -24.14 -7.79 -6.28
N ALA A 42 -25.07 -7.79 -7.24
CA ALA A 42 -26.31 -7.03 -7.09
C ALA A 42 -27.10 -7.60 -5.89
N PRO A 43 -27.60 -6.75 -4.98
CA PRO A 43 -28.30 -7.22 -3.79
C PRO A 43 -29.65 -7.83 -4.15
N GLU A 44 -30.00 -8.90 -3.45
CA GLU A 44 -31.33 -9.50 -3.54
C GLU A 44 -32.27 -8.90 -2.49
N ILE A 45 -33.53 -8.65 -2.88
CA ILE A 45 -34.57 -8.08 -2.00
C ILE A 45 -34.93 -9.09 -0.89
N HIS A 46 -34.82 -10.38 -1.19
CA HIS A 46 -35.13 -11.47 -0.28
C HIS A 46 -33.89 -12.31 0.00
N THR A 47 -33.79 -12.89 1.20
CA THR A 47 -32.79 -13.89 1.53
C THR A 47 -33.17 -15.26 0.94
N GLU A 48 -32.25 -16.23 0.95
CA GLU A 48 -32.51 -17.61 0.50
C GLU A 48 -33.72 -18.25 1.21
N ASP A 49 -33.97 -17.86 2.47
CA ASP A 49 -35.12 -18.29 3.27
C ASP A 49 -36.44 -17.54 2.96
N GLY A 50 -36.45 -16.65 1.97
CA GLY A 50 -37.61 -15.86 1.54
C GLY A 50 -37.96 -14.66 2.42
N LYS A 51 -37.15 -14.35 3.44
CA LYS A 51 -37.32 -13.16 4.30
C LYS A 51 -36.81 -11.90 3.59
N LEU A 52 -37.25 -10.72 4.03
CA LEU A 52 -36.66 -9.46 3.56
C LEU A 52 -35.18 -9.39 3.97
N ASN A 53 -34.34 -8.96 3.04
CA ASN A 53 -32.91 -8.76 3.29
C ASN A 53 -32.69 -7.47 4.09
N GLU A 54 -32.33 -7.59 5.36
CA GLU A 54 -32.05 -6.44 6.25
C GLU A 54 -30.80 -5.66 5.80
N ASP A 55 -29.87 -6.32 5.12
CA ASP A 55 -28.63 -5.74 4.60
C ASP A 55 -28.78 -5.16 3.17
N PHE A 56 -29.99 -5.18 2.60
CA PHE A 56 -30.22 -4.78 1.20
C PHE A 56 -29.62 -3.41 0.87
N PHE A 57 -29.85 -2.39 1.70
CA PHE A 57 -29.37 -1.03 1.43
C PHE A 57 -27.85 -0.93 1.51
N LYS A 58 -27.22 -1.65 2.43
CA LYS A 58 -25.77 -1.70 2.54
C LYS A 58 -25.16 -2.39 1.33
N GLN A 59 -25.67 -3.55 0.97
CA GLN A 59 -25.23 -4.29 -0.23
C GLN A 59 -25.51 -3.50 -1.52
N PHE A 60 -26.60 -2.74 -1.57
CA PHE A 60 -26.90 -1.83 -2.68
C PHE A 60 -25.91 -0.67 -2.76
N GLU A 61 -25.54 -0.08 -1.63
CA GLU A 61 -24.53 0.97 -1.56
C GLU A 61 -23.18 0.44 -2.05
N ASP A 62 -22.76 -0.73 -1.55
CA ASP A 62 -21.53 -1.41 -1.97
C ASP A 62 -21.54 -1.65 -3.49
N TRP A 63 -22.60 -2.30 -4.00
CA TRP A 63 -22.78 -2.55 -5.43
C TRP A 63 -22.79 -1.26 -6.25
N PHE A 64 -23.59 -0.25 -5.87
CA PHE A 64 -23.70 1.00 -6.63
C PHE A 64 -22.37 1.75 -6.68
N SER A 65 -21.66 1.82 -5.55
CA SER A 65 -20.36 2.50 -5.43
C SER A 65 -19.31 1.90 -6.37
N GLU A 66 -19.47 0.64 -6.77
CA GLU A 66 -18.54 -0.07 -7.63
C GLU A 66 -18.94 -0.08 -9.12
N HIS A 67 -20.22 0.14 -9.42
CA HIS A 67 -20.76 -0.03 -10.78
C HIS A 67 -21.11 1.28 -11.50
N PHE A 68 -21.10 2.44 -10.84
CA PHE A 68 -21.53 3.70 -11.44
C PHE A 68 -20.70 4.13 -12.66
N ALA A 69 -21.34 4.75 -13.66
CA ALA A 69 -20.65 5.17 -14.87
C ALA A 69 -19.53 6.18 -14.57
N PHE A 70 -18.43 6.05 -15.31
CA PHE A 70 -17.24 6.90 -15.17
C PHE A 70 -16.51 6.79 -13.83
N ARG A 71 -16.78 5.73 -13.05
CA ARG A 71 -16.14 5.47 -11.75
C ARG A 71 -14.66 5.79 -11.71
N GLN A 72 -13.86 5.14 -12.56
CA GLN A 72 -12.41 5.34 -12.53
C GLN A 72 -12.01 6.81 -12.68
N LYS A 73 -12.69 7.57 -13.54
CA LYS A 73 -12.41 9.01 -13.76
C LYS A 73 -12.80 9.84 -12.56
N LEU A 74 -13.95 9.55 -11.95
CA LEU A 74 -14.45 10.27 -10.78
C LEU A 74 -13.61 9.96 -9.53
N VAL A 75 -13.24 8.70 -9.31
CA VAL A 75 -12.32 8.29 -8.23
C VAL A 75 -10.96 8.94 -8.41
N THR A 76 -10.43 8.95 -9.64
CA THR A 76 -9.15 9.63 -9.94
C THR A 76 -9.22 11.13 -9.67
N ALA A 77 -10.32 11.79 -10.08
CA ALA A 77 -10.52 13.21 -9.82
C ALA A 77 -10.61 13.50 -8.32
N ASP A 78 -11.39 12.72 -7.56
CA ASP A 78 -11.49 12.84 -6.10
C ASP A 78 -10.13 12.60 -5.43
N GLY A 79 -9.39 11.57 -5.87
CA GLY A 79 -8.02 11.29 -5.46
C GLY A 79 -7.11 12.49 -5.66
N ARG A 80 -7.06 13.03 -6.89
CA ARG A 80 -6.21 14.20 -7.22
C ARG A 80 -6.58 15.44 -6.40
N ILE A 81 -7.86 15.69 -6.19
CA ILE A 81 -8.33 16.83 -5.38
C ILE A 81 -7.91 16.64 -3.92
N LYS A 82 -8.18 15.48 -3.31
CA LYS A 82 -7.90 15.21 -1.90
C LYS A 82 -6.40 15.17 -1.59
N THR A 83 -5.59 14.58 -2.46
CA THR A 83 -4.14 14.54 -2.27
C THR A 83 -3.52 15.93 -2.44
N ALA A 84 -3.94 16.70 -3.45
CA ALA A 84 -3.40 18.03 -3.68
C ALA A 84 -3.85 19.07 -2.63
N ALA A 85 -5.12 19.02 -2.19
CA ALA A 85 -5.68 20.04 -1.31
C ALA A 85 -5.39 19.78 0.17
N ALA A 86 -5.31 18.51 0.59
CA ALA A 86 -5.33 18.17 2.01
C ALA A 86 -4.39 17.01 2.40
N LEU A 87 -3.62 16.43 1.47
CA LEU A 87 -2.83 15.21 1.73
C LEU A 87 -3.71 14.09 2.34
N THR A 88 -4.93 13.96 1.82
CA THR A 88 -5.88 12.90 2.22
C THR A 88 -6.18 11.99 1.05
N SER A 89 -6.70 10.81 1.33
CA SER A 89 -7.02 9.80 0.32
C SER A 89 -8.52 9.49 0.32
N PRO A 90 -9.11 9.19 -0.86
CA PRO A 90 -10.45 8.65 -0.95
C PRO A 90 -10.54 7.18 -0.51
N ASN A 91 -9.41 6.50 -0.37
CA ASN A 91 -9.31 5.10 0.06
C ASN A 91 -8.51 5.03 1.36
N SER A 92 -9.08 4.42 2.41
CA SER A 92 -8.45 4.24 3.73
C SER A 92 -7.17 3.41 3.68
N ASP A 93 -7.04 2.53 2.67
CA ASP A 93 -5.86 1.69 2.47
C ASP A 93 -4.65 2.50 1.96
N VAL A 94 -4.84 3.79 1.62
CA VAL A 94 -3.79 4.64 1.06
C VAL A 94 -3.65 5.91 1.89
N ILE A 95 -2.45 6.18 2.37
CA ILE A 95 -2.09 7.45 3.01
C ILE A 95 -1.41 8.31 1.96
N ALA A 96 -1.92 9.51 1.73
CA ALA A 96 -1.33 10.46 0.79
C ALA A 96 -0.27 11.32 1.48
N GLY A 97 1.01 11.05 1.19
CA GLY A 97 2.15 11.80 1.69
C GLY A 97 2.52 13.01 0.82
N LYS A 98 3.57 13.71 1.26
CA LYS A 98 4.16 14.86 0.56
C LYS A 98 4.88 14.39 -0.72
N ASP A 99 5.08 15.32 -1.65
CA ASP A 99 5.88 15.10 -2.86
C ASP A 99 5.44 13.89 -3.72
N GLY A 100 4.14 13.53 -3.63
CA GLY A 100 3.55 12.43 -4.40
C GLY A 100 3.79 11.03 -3.80
N TRP A 101 4.36 10.92 -2.60
CA TRP A 101 4.49 9.65 -1.91
C TRP A 101 3.14 9.13 -1.45
N LEU A 102 2.89 7.84 -1.64
CA LEU A 102 1.73 7.14 -1.09
C LEU A 102 2.21 6.05 -0.14
N TYR A 103 1.50 5.80 0.94
CA TYR A 103 1.82 4.72 1.89
C TYR A 103 0.63 3.80 2.11
N TYR A 104 0.90 2.58 2.54
CA TYR A 104 -0.14 1.60 2.82
C TYR A 104 -0.79 1.88 4.19
N GLY A 105 -2.11 2.03 4.22
CA GLY A 105 -2.91 2.37 5.40
C GLY A 105 -2.69 1.42 6.57
N GLU A 106 -2.56 0.11 6.31
CA GLU A 106 -2.36 -0.90 7.35
C GLU A 106 -1.04 -0.72 8.13
N THR A 107 -0.06 -0.03 7.56
CA THR A 107 1.21 0.27 8.26
C THR A 107 1.12 1.49 9.17
N ALA A 108 -0.03 2.18 9.22
CA ALA A 108 -0.21 3.39 10.02
C ALA A 108 -0.08 3.12 11.52
N ASN A 109 -0.70 2.05 12.05
CA ASN A 109 -0.69 1.77 13.48
C ASN A 109 0.72 1.42 13.99
N ASP A 110 1.49 0.65 13.22
CA ASP A 110 2.89 0.35 13.50
C ASP A 110 3.75 1.63 13.47
N TYR A 111 3.57 2.47 12.45
CA TYR A 111 4.29 3.75 12.34
C TYR A 111 3.95 4.73 13.47
N LEU A 112 2.67 4.86 13.81
CA LEU A 112 2.18 5.69 14.90
C LEU A 112 2.53 5.10 16.27
N ARG A 113 2.97 3.83 16.31
CA ARG A 113 3.29 3.07 17.53
C ARG A 113 2.08 2.92 18.46
N THR A 114 0.89 2.81 17.88
CA THR A 114 -0.37 2.55 18.57
C THR A 114 -0.65 1.06 18.76
N ASP A 115 -0.10 0.23 17.88
CA ASP A 115 -0.15 -1.23 17.94
C ASP A 115 1.29 -1.76 17.93
N VAL A 116 1.81 -2.06 19.12
CA VAL A 116 3.18 -2.58 19.25
C VAL A 116 3.25 -3.76 20.20
N LEU A 117 4.19 -4.65 19.88
CA LEU A 117 4.50 -5.88 20.57
C LEU A 117 4.80 -5.61 22.04
N ASP A 118 4.14 -6.38 22.90
CA ASP A 118 4.54 -6.49 24.29
C ASP A 118 5.70 -7.48 24.48
N SER A 119 6.17 -7.61 25.72
CA SER A 119 7.30 -8.50 26.05
C SER A 119 6.97 -9.98 25.85
N HIS A 120 5.71 -10.38 26.02
CA HIS A 120 5.26 -11.75 25.85
C HIS A 120 5.14 -12.10 24.36
N GLU A 121 4.55 -11.22 23.55
CA GLU A 121 4.48 -11.36 22.10
C GLU A 121 5.88 -11.40 21.47
N THR A 122 6.77 -10.48 21.90
CA THR A 122 8.17 -10.50 21.49
C THR A 122 8.83 -11.83 21.88
N GLY A 123 8.65 -12.30 23.12
CA GLY A 123 9.19 -13.58 23.58
C GLY A 123 8.69 -14.77 22.76
N ASN A 124 7.42 -14.78 22.36
CA ASN A 124 6.84 -15.83 21.52
C ASN A 124 7.43 -15.83 20.11
N ILE A 125 7.64 -14.65 19.52
CA ILE A 125 8.30 -14.53 18.22
C ILE A 125 9.73 -15.09 18.30
N LEU A 126 10.51 -14.66 19.30
CA LEU A 126 11.88 -15.15 19.50
C LEU A 126 11.90 -16.67 19.67
N ARG A 127 11.00 -17.24 20.49
CA ARG A 127 10.95 -18.68 20.70
C ARG A 127 10.65 -19.44 19.41
N ASN A 128 9.73 -18.94 18.59
CA ASN A 128 9.41 -19.56 17.30
C ASN A 128 10.60 -19.49 16.33
N LEU A 129 11.30 -18.36 16.28
CA LEU A 129 12.49 -18.21 15.45
C LEU A 129 13.60 -19.18 15.87
N GLU A 130 13.80 -19.38 17.17
CA GLU A 130 14.78 -20.37 17.65
C GLU A 130 14.39 -21.80 17.29
N LEU A 131 13.11 -22.17 17.38
CA LEU A 131 12.66 -23.50 16.95
C LEU A 131 12.88 -23.70 15.44
N MET A 132 12.64 -22.67 14.62
CA MET A 132 12.94 -22.73 13.18
C MET A 132 14.43 -22.88 12.91
N LYS A 133 15.27 -22.13 13.65
CA LYS A 133 16.73 -22.21 13.57
C LYS A 133 17.23 -23.60 13.96
N GLU A 134 16.81 -24.12 15.12
CA GLU A 134 17.15 -25.47 15.60
C GLU A 134 16.76 -26.54 14.56
N TYR A 135 15.58 -26.40 13.95
CA TYR A 135 15.14 -27.30 12.89
C TYR A 135 16.07 -27.21 11.67
N CYS A 136 16.37 -26.02 11.14
CA CYS A 136 17.29 -25.85 10.02
C CYS A 136 18.67 -26.43 10.31
N ASP A 137 19.23 -26.16 11.49
CA ASP A 137 20.53 -26.69 11.92
C ASP A 137 20.51 -28.23 11.95
N SER A 138 19.43 -28.85 12.46
CA SER A 138 19.26 -30.31 12.48
C SER A 138 19.21 -30.95 11.07
N ARG A 139 18.92 -30.13 10.05
CA ARG A 139 18.90 -30.53 8.63
C ARG A 139 20.17 -30.13 7.89
N GLY A 140 21.17 -29.57 8.58
CA GLY A 140 22.40 -29.07 7.96
C GLY A 140 22.20 -27.82 7.09
N ALA A 141 21.12 -27.07 7.32
CA ALA A 141 20.80 -25.83 6.61
C ALA A 141 21.11 -24.61 7.49
N LYS A 142 21.65 -23.55 6.90
CA LYS A 142 21.84 -22.26 7.59
C LYS A 142 20.52 -21.50 7.63
N PHE A 143 20.12 -21.07 8.83
CA PHE A 143 18.96 -20.21 9.03
C PHE A 143 19.39 -18.73 9.03
N VAL A 144 18.64 -17.89 8.30
CA VAL A 144 18.75 -16.44 8.32
C VAL A 144 17.34 -15.87 8.36
N PHE A 145 17.10 -14.92 9.26
CA PHE A 145 15.81 -14.23 9.41
C PHE A 145 15.98 -12.75 9.14
N THR A 146 14.98 -12.13 8.52
CA THR A 146 14.94 -10.69 8.29
C THR A 146 13.51 -10.19 8.28
N VAL A 147 13.32 -8.91 8.57
CA VAL A 147 12.03 -8.21 8.44
C VAL A 147 12.21 -7.10 7.41
N CYS A 148 11.41 -7.11 6.34
CA CYS A 148 11.41 -6.00 5.40
C CYS A 148 10.77 -4.78 6.07
N PRO A 149 11.45 -3.63 6.19
CA PRO A 149 10.92 -2.47 6.88
C PRO A 149 9.75 -1.86 6.10
N ASN A 150 8.75 -1.36 6.82
CA ASN A 150 7.67 -0.59 6.22
C ASN A 150 8.23 0.68 5.54
N LYS A 151 7.63 1.09 4.42
CA LYS A 151 8.10 2.25 3.65
C LYS A 151 8.11 3.55 4.47
N ASN A 152 7.11 3.73 5.35
CA ASN A 152 7.03 4.87 6.26
C ASN A 152 8.09 4.84 7.38
N THR A 153 8.68 3.69 7.70
CA THR A 153 9.85 3.60 8.59
C THR A 153 11.12 4.14 7.94
N LEU A 154 11.27 3.95 6.63
CA LEU A 154 12.47 4.37 5.87
C LEU A 154 12.38 5.80 5.33
N TYR A 155 11.17 6.25 4.98
CA TYR A 155 10.91 7.57 4.40
C TYR A 155 9.88 8.35 5.22
N PRO A 156 10.09 8.58 6.53
CA PRO A 156 9.14 9.29 7.39
C PRO A 156 8.96 10.77 7.01
N GLU A 157 9.93 11.39 6.35
CA GLU A 157 9.92 12.81 5.97
C GLU A 157 8.78 13.20 5.03
N HIS A 158 8.34 12.24 4.20
CA HIS A 158 7.22 12.43 3.27
C HIS A 158 5.86 12.00 3.87
N MET A 159 5.82 11.50 5.11
CA MET A 159 4.54 11.27 5.80
C MET A 159 3.80 12.60 6.07
N PRO A 160 2.45 12.57 6.13
CA PRO A 160 1.67 13.75 6.48
C PRO A 160 2.01 14.21 7.90
N PHE A 161 2.00 15.53 8.13
CA PHE A 161 2.47 16.13 9.38
C PHE A 161 1.66 15.71 10.62
N ASN A 162 0.43 15.25 10.44
CA ASN A 162 -0.46 14.81 11.51
C ASN A 162 -0.25 13.34 11.92
N TYR A 163 0.63 12.60 11.24
CA TYR A 163 1.03 11.25 11.63
C TYR A 163 2.27 11.35 12.51
N VAL A 164 2.07 11.57 13.80
CA VAL A 164 3.14 11.74 14.78
C VAL A 164 3.31 10.43 15.56
N PRO A 165 4.43 9.71 15.41
CA PRO A 165 4.70 8.51 16.19
C PRO A 165 4.75 8.79 17.69
N ALA A 166 4.20 7.88 18.49
CA ALA A 166 4.35 7.95 19.94
C ALA A 166 5.82 7.80 20.37
N ASP A 167 6.16 8.38 21.52
CA ASP A 167 7.52 8.32 22.09
C ASP A 167 7.76 6.97 22.80
N ARG A 168 7.92 5.91 22.00
CA ARG A 168 8.23 4.54 22.41
C ARG A 168 8.87 3.77 21.25
N SER A 169 9.43 2.59 21.47
CA SER A 169 9.98 1.78 20.37
C SER A 169 8.89 1.28 19.42
N SER A 170 9.20 1.22 18.12
CA SER A 170 8.37 0.49 17.14
C SER A 170 8.56 -1.03 17.26
N ASN A 171 7.73 -1.80 16.55
CA ASN A 171 7.88 -3.26 16.48
C ASN A 171 9.22 -3.67 15.88
N LEU A 172 9.62 -3.02 14.79
CA LEU A 172 10.90 -3.29 14.16
C LEU A 172 12.07 -2.97 15.09
N GLU A 173 12.03 -1.83 15.81
CA GLU A 173 13.08 -1.47 16.78
C GLU A 173 13.15 -2.49 17.93
N THR A 174 12.00 -2.91 18.45
CA THR A 174 11.88 -3.91 19.52
C THR A 174 12.46 -5.26 19.08
N LEU A 175 12.08 -5.75 17.90
CA LEU A 175 12.57 -7.01 17.34
C LEU A 175 14.06 -6.95 16.98
N THR A 176 14.52 -5.87 16.35
CA THR A 176 15.94 -5.68 16.04
C THR A 176 16.79 -5.71 17.30
N GLY A 177 16.37 -5.01 18.37
CA GLY A 177 17.08 -5.02 19.65
C GLY A 177 17.13 -6.41 20.28
N ALA A 178 16.01 -7.14 20.24
CA ALA A 178 15.92 -8.48 20.80
C ALA A 178 16.71 -9.55 20.01
N LEU A 179 16.91 -9.33 18.70
CA LEU A 179 17.57 -10.26 17.79
C LEU A 179 19.04 -9.92 17.51
N ALA A 180 19.57 -8.81 18.05
CA ALA A 180 20.91 -8.30 17.71
C ALA A 180 22.03 -9.34 17.89
N ASP A 181 21.97 -10.15 18.95
CA ASP A 181 22.98 -11.15 19.29
C ASP A 181 22.65 -12.57 18.79
N SER A 182 21.56 -12.73 18.05
CA SER A 182 21.07 -14.04 17.58
C SER A 182 22.00 -14.71 16.56
N GLY A 183 22.82 -13.93 15.85
CA GLY A 183 23.73 -14.40 14.80
C GLY A 183 23.04 -14.85 13.51
N TYR A 184 21.71 -15.01 13.49
CA TYR A 184 20.93 -15.34 12.29
C TYR A 184 20.07 -14.18 11.79
N PHE A 185 19.97 -13.07 12.53
CA PHE A 185 19.22 -11.89 12.09
C PHE A 185 20.01 -11.04 11.09
N CYS A 186 19.36 -10.70 9.98
CA CYS A 186 19.81 -9.74 8.99
C CYS A 186 18.99 -8.46 9.15
N ASP A 187 19.61 -7.39 9.67
CA ASP A 187 18.95 -6.09 9.80
C ASP A 187 18.76 -5.44 8.42
N MET A 188 17.56 -5.59 7.87
CA MET A 188 17.23 -5.05 6.55
C MET A 188 17.09 -3.53 6.56
N LYS A 189 16.67 -2.93 7.68
CA LYS A 189 16.57 -1.47 7.80
C LYS A 189 17.97 -0.87 7.69
N GLU A 190 18.92 -1.38 8.47
CA GLU A 190 20.30 -0.93 8.38
C GLU A 190 20.87 -1.21 6.99
N THR A 191 20.67 -2.43 6.44
CA THR A 191 21.11 -2.79 5.08
C THR A 191 20.67 -1.78 4.02
N ILE A 192 19.41 -1.33 4.09
CA ILE A 192 18.84 -0.36 3.15
C ILE A 192 19.40 1.05 3.39
N LEU A 193 19.50 1.49 4.65
CA LEU A 193 20.00 2.83 4.99
C LEU A 193 21.50 2.98 4.68
N SER A 194 22.32 1.96 4.94
CA SER A 194 23.76 2.01 4.65
C SER A 194 24.09 1.89 3.15
N ALA A 195 23.11 1.63 2.28
CA ALA A 195 23.35 1.47 0.84
C ALA A 195 23.81 2.75 0.14
N GLY A 196 23.58 3.93 0.76
CA GLY A 196 24.08 5.22 0.26
C GLY A 196 23.55 5.61 -1.13
N SER A 197 22.32 5.20 -1.45
CA SER A 197 21.71 5.47 -2.75
C SER A 197 21.11 6.87 -2.84
N ASN A 198 21.41 7.59 -3.92
CA ASN A 198 20.74 8.86 -4.27
C ASN A 198 19.34 8.66 -4.87
N ILE A 199 18.97 7.43 -5.22
CA ILE A 199 17.65 7.06 -5.70
C ILE A 199 16.92 6.34 -4.56
N PRO A 200 15.69 6.73 -4.19
CA PRO A 200 14.84 5.95 -3.29
C PRO A 200 14.86 4.46 -3.66
N LEU A 201 15.00 3.60 -2.65
CA LEU A 201 14.99 2.15 -2.81
C LEU A 201 13.57 1.58 -2.79
N TYR A 202 12.58 2.44 -2.52
CA TYR A 202 11.17 2.14 -2.68
C TYR A 202 10.54 2.96 -3.79
N HIS A 203 9.48 2.38 -4.35
CA HIS A 203 8.56 3.09 -5.20
C HIS A 203 7.80 4.16 -4.38
N LEU A 204 7.56 5.32 -4.99
CA LEU A 204 6.80 6.41 -4.40
C LEU A 204 5.33 6.02 -4.23
N THR A 205 4.74 5.39 -5.24
CA THR A 205 3.30 5.10 -5.32
C THR A 205 2.96 3.60 -5.27
N ASP A 206 3.93 2.76 -4.93
CA ASP A 206 3.76 1.32 -4.70
C ASP A 206 4.15 0.96 -3.25
N THR A 207 3.58 -0.11 -2.70
CA THR A 207 3.95 -0.62 -1.37
C THR A 207 5.36 -1.22 -1.33
N HIS A 208 5.89 -1.68 -2.47
CA HIS A 208 7.14 -2.44 -2.54
C HIS A 208 8.39 -1.57 -2.77
N TRP A 209 9.55 -2.17 -2.46
CA TRP A 209 10.82 -1.67 -2.96
C TRP A 209 10.88 -1.70 -4.50
N ASN A 210 11.79 -0.92 -5.09
CA ASN A 210 12.14 -1.07 -6.49
C ASN A 210 13.24 -2.14 -6.65
N ASN A 211 13.63 -2.49 -7.89
CA ASN A 211 14.60 -3.58 -8.08
C ASN A 211 15.96 -3.26 -7.46
N MET A 212 16.33 -1.98 -7.34
CA MET A 212 17.57 -1.60 -6.67
C MET A 212 17.47 -1.81 -5.15
N GLY A 213 16.32 -1.51 -4.54
CA GLY A 213 16.05 -1.84 -3.15
C GLY A 213 16.04 -3.35 -2.89
N ALA A 214 15.40 -4.11 -3.77
CA ALA A 214 15.42 -5.58 -3.72
C ALA A 214 16.85 -6.14 -3.85
N TYR A 215 17.67 -5.57 -4.74
CA TYR A 215 19.07 -5.95 -4.90
C TYR A 215 19.91 -5.63 -3.66
N VAL A 216 19.71 -4.46 -3.06
CA VAL A 216 20.34 -4.09 -1.79
C VAL A 216 19.99 -5.10 -0.69
N GLY A 217 18.71 -5.46 -0.56
CA GLY A 217 18.28 -6.48 0.38
C GLY A 217 18.86 -7.87 0.11
N TYR A 218 18.93 -8.26 -1.17
CA TYR A 218 19.61 -9.48 -1.61
C TYR A 218 21.07 -9.50 -1.16
N LYS A 219 21.83 -8.42 -1.36
CA LYS A 219 23.23 -8.35 -0.92
C LYS A 219 23.35 -8.48 0.61
N GLY A 220 22.45 -7.85 1.36
CA GLY A 220 22.38 -8.00 2.82
C GLY A 220 22.19 -9.47 3.24
N LEU A 221 21.23 -10.15 2.62
CA LEU A 221 20.95 -11.57 2.89
C LEU A 221 22.13 -12.48 2.51
N MET A 222 22.74 -12.27 1.35
CA MET A 222 23.91 -13.05 0.92
C MET A 222 25.07 -12.88 1.90
N LYS A 223 25.33 -11.64 2.33
CA LYS A 223 26.34 -11.34 3.36
C LYS A 223 26.02 -12.05 4.68
N SER A 224 24.79 -11.99 5.17
CA SER A 224 24.37 -12.71 6.39
C SER A 224 24.50 -14.23 6.24
N MET A 225 24.29 -14.77 5.04
CA MET A 225 24.55 -16.17 4.72
C MET A 225 26.04 -16.51 4.62
N GLY A 226 26.95 -15.52 4.58
CA GLY A 226 28.38 -15.74 4.37
C GLY A 226 28.69 -16.19 2.95
N ARG A 227 27.91 -15.70 1.98
CA ARG A 227 28.02 -16.03 0.56
C ARG A 227 28.28 -14.77 -0.26
N ASP A 228 28.99 -14.93 -1.37
CA ASP A 228 29.21 -13.85 -2.32
C ASP A 228 27.89 -13.50 -3.04
N SER A 229 27.61 -12.21 -3.17
CA SER A 229 26.53 -11.71 -4.02
C SER A 229 26.98 -11.64 -5.48
N ILE A 230 26.02 -11.79 -6.39
CA ILE A 230 26.24 -11.41 -7.79
C ILE A 230 26.32 -9.89 -7.86
N GLU A 231 27.39 -9.38 -8.45
CA GLU A 231 27.54 -7.95 -8.69
C GLU A 231 26.71 -7.51 -9.91
N CYS A 232 25.85 -6.51 -9.72
CA CYS A 232 25.02 -5.91 -10.75
C CYS A 232 25.38 -4.44 -10.97
N GLY A 233 25.46 -4.03 -12.24
CA GLY A 233 25.82 -2.68 -12.67
C GLY A 233 24.79 -2.08 -13.62
N GLY A 234 25.20 -1.05 -14.36
CA GLY A 234 24.38 -0.53 -15.48
C GLY A 234 23.00 -0.02 -15.07
N TRP A 235 22.87 0.54 -13.86
CA TRP A 235 21.58 0.97 -13.33
C TRP A 235 20.96 2.09 -14.18
N THR A 236 19.75 1.85 -14.68
CA THR A 236 18.93 2.81 -15.43
C THR A 236 17.57 2.96 -14.80
N SER A 237 16.93 4.11 -14.98
CA SER A 237 15.59 4.40 -14.43
C SER A 237 14.60 4.62 -15.56
N ARG A 238 13.40 4.05 -15.43
CA ARG A 238 12.26 4.31 -16.33
C ARG A 238 10.99 4.50 -15.52
N ASN A 239 10.10 5.38 -15.99
CA ASN A 239 8.78 5.54 -15.40
C ASN A 239 7.82 4.60 -16.13
N ASP A 240 7.82 3.33 -15.75
CA ASP A 240 7.02 2.27 -16.38
C ASP A 240 6.34 1.31 -15.38
N ARG A 241 6.53 1.49 -14.07
CA ARG A 241 5.86 0.70 -13.03
C ARG A 241 4.50 1.30 -12.69
N LEU A 242 3.43 0.54 -12.82
CA LEU A 242 2.14 0.93 -12.22
C LEU A 242 2.18 0.59 -10.72
N GLY A 243 2.16 1.62 -9.88
CA GLY A 243 2.15 1.45 -8.42
C GLY A 243 0.79 0.96 -7.92
N ASP A 244 0.79 -0.02 -7.02
CA ASP A 244 -0.44 -0.59 -6.45
C ASP A 244 -1.30 0.46 -5.70
N LEU A 245 -0.71 1.33 -4.89
CA LEU A 245 -1.43 2.40 -4.18
C LEU A 245 -1.95 3.45 -5.16
N ALA A 246 -1.18 3.81 -6.19
CA ALA A 246 -1.66 4.71 -7.24
C ALA A 246 -2.85 4.11 -8.00
N ALA A 247 -2.84 2.81 -8.30
CA ALA A 247 -3.97 2.15 -8.96
C ALA A 247 -5.26 2.22 -8.12
N MET A 248 -5.14 2.27 -6.78
CA MET A 248 -6.29 2.37 -5.87
C MET A 248 -6.93 3.76 -5.85
N ILE A 249 -6.17 4.84 -6.07
CA ILE A 249 -6.68 6.23 -5.94
C ILE A 249 -6.65 7.04 -7.24
N TYR A 250 -5.94 6.56 -8.26
CA TYR A 250 -5.86 7.13 -9.60
C TYR A 250 -6.16 6.10 -10.70
N PRO A 251 -7.20 5.25 -10.60
CA PRO A 251 -7.40 4.10 -11.50
C PRO A 251 -7.58 4.44 -12.98
N ALA A 252 -7.91 5.70 -13.33
CA ALA A 252 -8.01 6.15 -14.73
C ALA A 252 -6.68 6.60 -15.32
N GLU A 253 -5.72 6.97 -14.46
CA GLU A 253 -4.39 7.37 -14.86
C GLU A 253 -3.52 6.13 -14.71
N ASP A 254 -2.96 5.63 -15.81
CA ASP A 254 -1.91 4.60 -15.75
C ASP A 254 -0.63 5.23 -15.18
N ALA A 255 -0.70 5.69 -13.91
CA ALA A 255 0.26 6.53 -13.24
C ALA A 255 1.53 5.72 -12.96
N LYS A 256 2.51 5.95 -13.82
CA LYS A 256 3.78 5.22 -13.80
C LYS A 256 4.74 5.84 -12.80
N ASP A 257 5.16 5.02 -11.85
CA ASP A 257 6.27 5.24 -10.95
C ASP A 257 7.60 4.85 -11.61
N ARG A 258 8.68 5.41 -11.06
CA ARG A 258 10.04 5.08 -11.43
C ARG A 258 10.38 3.67 -10.95
N GLN A 259 10.77 2.81 -11.89
CA GLN A 259 11.46 1.56 -11.64
C GLN A 259 12.93 1.71 -12.02
N VAL A 260 13.78 1.03 -11.27
CA VAL A 260 15.21 0.96 -11.52
C VAL A 260 15.51 -0.42 -12.13
N TYR A 261 16.26 -0.44 -13.22
CA TYR A 261 16.65 -1.66 -13.92
C TYR A 261 18.17 -1.77 -13.96
N THR A 262 18.66 -3.00 -14.04
CA THR A 262 20.07 -3.34 -14.28
C THR A 262 20.14 -4.19 -15.54
N ASP A 263 21.35 -4.33 -16.07
CA ASP A 263 21.67 -5.26 -17.15
C ASP A 263 21.46 -6.73 -16.76
N TYR A 264 21.38 -7.02 -15.47
CA TYR A 264 21.01 -8.34 -14.97
C TYR A 264 19.50 -8.60 -15.08
N PRO A 265 19.06 -9.66 -15.80
CA PRO A 265 17.65 -10.01 -15.87
C PRO A 265 17.21 -10.67 -14.55
N PHE A 266 16.55 -9.92 -13.67
CA PHE A 266 15.82 -10.51 -12.56
C PHE A 266 14.70 -11.39 -13.11
N THR A 267 14.75 -12.69 -12.83
CA THR A 267 13.62 -13.60 -13.06
C THR A 267 12.88 -13.71 -11.74
N TYR A 268 11.59 -13.35 -11.77
CA TYR A 268 10.66 -13.48 -10.64
C TYR A 268 9.72 -14.65 -10.91
#